data_AF-A0A1Q4NUJ9-F1
#
_entry.id   AF-A0A1Q4NUJ9-F1
#
_cell.length_a   1.000
_cell.length_b   1.000
_cell.length_c   1.000
_cell.angle_alpha   90.00
_cell.angle_beta   90.00
_cell.angle_gamma   90.00
#
_symmetry.space_group_name_H-M   'P 1'
#
loop_
_entity.id
_entity.type
_entity.pdbx_description
1 polymer ?
#
loop_
_entity_poly.entity_id
_entity_poly.type
_entity_poly.pdbx_seq_one_letter_code
_entity_poly.pdbx_strand_id
1 'polypeptide(L)'
;MRQAAFFGLLISGLLAGKVQSADNMKFYGTLIEPPPCTINDGGEVDVDFGNRVGVTKVDGNNYLQPVNYQITCKSGASSWKMTLTVIGTPTTYDAAALKTNVTDLGIRLLRDGKAFELNKPVDITLNSPPRLEAVPVKRPGSALSEGTFEATATLLAVYQ
;
A
#
# COMPACT_ATOMS: atom_id res chain seq x y z
N MET A 1 9.52 -66.76 74.08
CA MET A 1 10.55 -65.71 74.28
C MET A 1 10.85 -65.15 72.88
N ARG A 2 10.06 -64.23 72.31
CA ARG A 2 9.97 -62.77 72.50
C ARG A 2 11.34 -62.06 72.48
N GLN A 3 11.78 -61.70 71.28
CA GLN A 3 12.16 -60.35 70.80
C GLN A 3 13.21 -60.47 69.68
N ALA A 4 12.80 -60.19 68.44
CA ALA A 4 13.71 -59.90 67.34
C ALA A 4 13.59 -58.40 67.07
N ALA A 5 14.68 -57.69 67.30
CA ALA A 5 14.81 -56.27 67.05
C ALA A 5 14.75 -56.01 65.53
N PHE A 6 13.80 -55.19 65.09
CA PHE A 6 13.78 -54.66 63.73
C PHE A 6 14.05 -53.16 63.73
N PHE A 7 15.20 -52.87 63.15
CA PHE A 7 15.72 -51.60 62.66
C PHE A 7 14.70 -50.88 61.77
N GLY A 8 14.57 -49.55 61.88
CA GLY A 8 13.72 -48.76 60.99
C GLY A 8 13.92 -47.26 61.13
N LEU A 9 14.96 -46.76 60.47
CA LEU A 9 15.40 -45.36 60.36
C LEU A 9 14.38 -44.49 59.58
N LEU A 10 14.29 -43.20 59.95
CA LEU A 10 13.60 -42.09 59.27
C LEU A 10 13.83 -42.05 57.74
N ILE A 11 12.90 -41.44 56.98
CA ILE A 11 13.19 -40.28 56.09
C ILE A 11 11.91 -39.81 55.37
N SER A 12 11.61 -38.53 55.57
CA SER A 12 10.71 -37.69 54.80
C SER A 12 11.29 -37.47 53.40
N GLY A 13 10.53 -37.72 52.35
CA GLY A 13 10.91 -37.44 50.97
C GLY A 13 9.90 -36.55 50.30
N LEU A 14 10.13 -35.22 50.33
CA LEU A 14 9.50 -34.25 49.44
C LEU A 14 9.58 -34.76 48.00
N LEU A 15 8.42 -34.88 47.33
CA LEU A 15 8.36 -34.92 45.87
C LEU A 15 8.73 -33.53 45.35
N ALA A 16 10.02 -33.23 45.29
CA ALA A 16 10.53 -32.10 44.52
C ALA A 16 10.39 -32.45 43.03
N GLY A 17 9.25 -32.09 42.44
CA GLY A 17 9.10 -32.07 40.99
C GLY A 17 10.17 -31.14 40.41
N LYS A 18 11.11 -31.70 39.64
CA LYS A 18 12.10 -30.89 38.93
C LYS A 18 11.36 -30.06 37.89
N VAL A 19 11.28 -28.74 38.10
CA VAL A 19 10.92 -27.81 37.03
C VAL A 19 12.13 -27.74 36.10
N GLN A 20 12.06 -28.46 34.99
CA GLN A 20 13.13 -28.45 34.00
C GLN A 20 12.97 -27.20 33.13
N SER A 21 13.81 -26.20 33.37
CA SER A 21 13.88 -25.01 32.52
C SER A 21 14.46 -25.40 31.16
N ALA A 22 13.81 -25.00 30.08
CA ALA A 22 14.27 -25.28 28.71
C ALA A 22 15.34 -24.27 28.30
N ASP A 23 16.61 -24.63 28.47
CA ASP A 23 17.77 -23.78 28.22
C ASP A 23 18.45 -24.15 26.88
N ASN A 24 17.65 -24.25 25.80
CA ASN A 24 18.12 -24.94 24.59
C ASN A 24 17.54 -24.39 23.26
N MET A 25 17.07 -23.14 23.20
CA MET A 25 16.54 -22.60 21.94
C MET A 25 17.56 -21.67 21.27
N LYS A 26 18.03 -22.06 20.08
CA LYS A 26 18.90 -21.23 19.22
C LYS A 26 18.17 -20.94 17.91
N PHE A 27 18.05 -19.66 17.58
CA PHE A 27 17.53 -19.21 16.29
C PHE A 27 18.70 -18.87 15.37
N TYR A 28 18.61 -19.34 14.13
CA TYR A 28 19.50 -18.95 13.04
C TYR A 28 18.64 -18.49 11.87
N GLY A 29 19.15 -17.54 11.10
CA GLY A 29 18.47 -16.99 9.95
C GLY A 29 19.41 -16.15 9.10
N THR A 30 18.92 -15.73 7.94
CA THR A 30 19.58 -14.76 7.07
C THR A 30 18.62 -13.60 6.87
N LEU A 31 19.12 -12.37 7.00
CA LEU A 31 18.35 -11.17 6.70
C LEU A 31 18.60 -10.80 5.24
N ILE A 32 17.53 -10.70 4.45
CA ILE A 32 17.58 -10.30 3.04
C ILE A 32 16.81 -8.99 2.93
N GLU A 33 17.50 -7.91 2.57
CA GLU A 33 16.89 -6.59 2.37
C GLU A 33 16.50 -6.43 0.89
N PRO A 34 15.26 -6.02 0.57
CA PRO A 34 14.88 -5.68 -0.79
C PRO A 34 15.74 -4.51 -1.30
N PRO A 35 16.17 -4.53 -2.58
CA PRO A 35 16.89 -3.39 -3.15
C PRO A 35 16.02 -2.12 -3.10
N PRO A 36 16.61 -0.93 -2.92
CA PRO A 36 15.84 0.31 -2.91
C PRO A 36 15.27 0.63 -4.30
N CYS A 37 14.03 1.15 -4.32
CA CYS A 37 13.39 1.71 -5.52
C CYS A 37 13.08 3.20 -5.36
N THR A 38 13.00 3.89 -6.49
CA THR A 38 12.49 5.24 -6.64
C THR A 38 11.29 5.26 -7.60
N ILE A 39 10.36 6.17 -7.37
CA ILE A 39 9.32 6.54 -8.34
C ILE A 39 9.76 7.85 -8.97
N ASN A 40 9.80 7.88 -10.30
CA ASN A 40 10.22 9.01 -11.12
C ASN A 40 11.54 9.65 -10.65
N ASP A 41 12.51 8.82 -10.27
CA ASP A 41 13.80 9.24 -9.70
C ASP A 41 13.71 10.18 -8.49
N GLY A 42 12.59 10.13 -7.76
CA GLY A 42 12.29 11.00 -6.62
C GLY A 42 11.65 12.33 -6.99
N GLY A 43 11.42 12.58 -8.28
CA GLY A 43 10.71 13.75 -8.79
C GLY A 43 9.18 13.63 -8.77
N GLU A 44 8.52 14.71 -9.16
CA GLU A 44 7.06 14.79 -9.25
C GLU A 44 6.56 14.08 -10.52
N VAL A 45 5.37 13.48 -10.44
CA VAL A 45 4.67 12.93 -11.61
C VAL A 45 3.55 13.91 -11.96
N ASP A 46 3.79 14.71 -12.99
CA ASP A 46 2.85 15.74 -13.43
C ASP A 46 1.90 15.24 -14.50
N VAL A 47 0.65 15.68 -14.39
CA VAL A 47 -0.39 15.47 -15.41
C VAL A 47 -0.98 16.83 -15.77
N ASP A 48 -0.71 17.27 -16.99
CA ASP A 48 -1.22 18.55 -17.50
C ASP A 48 -2.46 18.32 -18.37
N PHE A 49 -3.60 18.88 -17.94
CA PHE A 49 -4.85 18.88 -18.71
C PHE A 49 -4.96 20.06 -19.68
N GLY A 50 -3.97 20.97 -19.67
CA GLY A 50 -3.89 22.18 -20.47
C GLY A 50 -4.93 23.24 -20.09
N ASN A 51 -4.98 24.29 -20.90
CA ASN A 51 -5.76 25.49 -20.61
C ASN A 51 -7.19 25.47 -21.19
N ARG A 52 -7.68 24.33 -21.70
CA ARG A 52 -8.92 24.24 -22.49
C ARG A 52 -9.86 23.12 -22.04
N VAL A 53 -9.95 22.88 -20.73
CA VAL A 53 -10.95 21.98 -20.15
C VAL A 53 -12.29 22.70 -20.09
N GLY A 54 -13.20 22.37 -21.00
CA GLY A 54 -14.55 22.94 -21.01
C GLY A 54 -15.42 22.34 -19.90
N VAL A 55 -15.96 23.18 -19.01
CA VAL A 55 -16.80 22.78 -17.86
C VAL A 55 -18.02 21.90 -18.23
N THR A 56 -18.56 22.06 -19.45
CA THR A 56 -19.67 21.26 -19.98
C THR A 56 -19.26 19.91 -20.59
N LYS A 57 -17.95 19.71 -20.80
CA LYS A 57 -17.37 18.50 -21.40
C LYS A 57 -16.72 17.58 -20.36
N VAL A 58 -16.72 17.96 -19.09
CA VAL A 58 -16.23 17.12 -17.98
C VAL A 58 -17.26 16.03 -17.71
N ASP A 59 -16.98 14.82 -18.21
CA ASP A 59 -17.87 13.66 -18.18
C ASP A 59 -17.18 12.36 -17.73
N GLY A 60 -15.87 12.42 -17.44
CA GLY A 60 -15.07 11.24 -17.11
C GLY A 60 -14.54 10.46 -18.31
N ASN A 61 -14.72 10.96 -19.54
CA ASN A 61 -14.15 10.39 -20.77
C ASN A 61 -13.28 11.40 -21.52
N ASN A 62 -13.73 12.65 -21.64
CA ASN A 62 -12.95 13.69 -22.30
C ASN A 62 -11.70 14.06 -21.48
N TYR A 63 -10.65 14.49 -22.18
CA TYR A 63 -9.39 14.96 -21.57
C TYR A 63 -8.64 13.88 -20.77
N LEU A 64 -8.84 12.60 -21.10
CA LEU A 64 -8.03 11.51 -20.55
C LEU A 64 -6.54 11.77 -20.85
N GLN A 65 -5.71 11.77 -19.80
CA GLN A 65 -4.27 11.94 -19.89
C GLN A 65 -3.53 10.73 -19.30
N PRO A 66 -2.40 10.32 -19.90
CA PRO A 66 -1.55 9.32 -19.27
C PRO A 66 -0.87 9.88 -18.03
N VAL A 67 -0.73 9.05 -17.00
CA VAL A 67 0.12 9.33 -15.83
C VAL A 67 1.47 8.67 -16.09
N ASN A 68 2.44 9.44 -16.56
CA ASN A 68 3.74 8.93 -16.99
C ASN A 68 4.69 8.74 -15.79
N TYR A 69 4.38 7.75 -14.95
CA TYR A 69 5.25 7.37 -13.84
C TYR A 69 6.26 6.31 -14.26
N GLN A 70 7.41 6.28 -13.58
CA GLN A 70 8.43 5.26 -13.74
C GLN A 70 8.82 4.71 -12.37
N ILE A 71 8.97 3.38 -12.25
CA ILE A 71 9.53 2.75 -11.06
C ILE A 71 10.92 2.22 -11.43
N THR A 72 11.96 2.73 -10.75
CA THR A 72 13.35 2.32 -10.97
C THR A 72 13.88 1.68 -9.69
N CYS A 73 14.40 0.46 -9.77
CA CYS A 73 14.95 -0.26 -8.63
C CYS A 73 16.39 -0.70 -8.89
N LYS A 74 17.22 -0.80 -7.85
CA LYS A 74 18.57 -1.38 -7.99
C LYS A 74 18.51 -2.86 -8.39
N SER A 75 19.60 -3.37 -8.96
CA SER A 75 19.73 -4.76 -9.43
C SER A 75 19.29 -5.78 -8.37
N GLY A 76 18.51 -6.78 -8.79
CA GLY A 76 17.95 -7.82 -7.89
C GLY A 76 16.47 -7.64 -7.54
N ALA A 77 15.81 -6.58 -8.03
CA ALA A 77 14.42 -6.26 -7.75
C ALA A 77 13.39 -7.04 -8.59
N SER A 78 13.79 -7.60 -9.73
CA SER A 78 12.86 -8.05 -10.79
C SER A 78 11.92 -9.20 -10.42
N SER A 79 12.20 -9.94 -9.33
CA SER A 79 11.37 -11.06 -8.86
C SER A 79 10.46 -10.71 -7.67
N TRP A 80 10.56 -9.51 -7.12
CA TRP A 80 9.81 -9.14 -5.92
C TRP A 80 8.38 -8.70 -6.27
N LYS A 81 7.42 -9.18 -5.48
CA LYS A 81 6.04 -8.68 -5.54
C LYS A 81 5.98 -7.32 -4.87
N MET A 82 5.14 -6.45 -5.42
CA MET A 82 4.92 -5.12 -4.86
C MET A 82 3.44 -4.78 -4.90
N THR A 83 3.04 -3.84 -4.06
CA THR A 83 1.76 -3.16 -4.17
C THR A 83 1.98 -1.73 -4.64
N LEU A 84 1.01 -1.22 -5.39
CA LEU A 84 0.90 0.18 -5.77
C LEU A 84 -0.33 0.76 -5.09
N THR A 85 -0.21 1.94 -4.50
CA THR A 85 -1.33 2.67 -3.88
C THR A 85 -1.25 4.13 -4.29
N VAL A 86 -2.38 4.72 -4.67
CA VAL A 86 -2.50 6.18 -4.81
C VAL A 86 -3.15 6.70 -3.54
N ILE A 87 -2.37 7.41 -2.73
CA ILE A 87 -2.83 7.97 -1.45
C ILE A 87 -3.26 9.41 -1.69
N GLY A 88 -4.50 9.72 -1.33
CA GLY A 88 -5.06 11.06 -1.53
C GLY A 88 -6.45 11.20 -0.95
N THR A 89 -7.00 12.41 -1.07
CA THR A 89 -8.37 12.68 -0.59
C THR A 89 -9.38 12.37 -1.69
N PRO A 90 -10.25 11.36 -1.53
CA PRO A 90 -11.28 11.07 -2.51
C PRO A 90 -12.38 12.13 -2.52
N THR A 91 -13.06 12.28 -3.66
CA THR A 91 -14.34 12.98 -3.70
C THR A 91 -15.43 12.19 -2.97
N THR A 92 -16.53 12.84 -2.60
CA THR A 92 -17.67 12.18 -1.93
C THR A 92 -18.53 11.33 -2.87
N TYR A 93 -18.38 11.49 -4.18
CA TYR A 93 -19.22 10.84 -5.20
C TYR A 93 -18.46 9.82 -6.05
N ASP A 94 -17.14 9.76 -5.93
CA ASP A 94 -16.27 8.84 -6.66
C ASP A 94 -15.00 8.55 -5.85
N ALA A 95 -14.86 7.30 -5.38
CA ALA A 95 -13.74 6.85 -4.56
C ALA A 95 -12.41 6.71 -5.33
N ALA A 96 -12.45 6.73 -6.67
CA ALA A 96 -11.27 6.75 -7.53
C ALA A 96 -10.89 8.17 -7.97
N ALA A 97 -11.66 9.19 -7.60
CA ALA A 97 -11.40 10.57 -7.96
C ALA A 97 -10.78 11.38 -6.83
N LEU A 98 -9.65 12.02 -7.11
CA LEU A 98 -9.03 12.99 -6.22
C LEU A 98 -9.88 14.25 -6.15
N LYS A 99 -10.08 14.76 -4.94
CA LYS A 99 -10.69 16.07 -4.72
C LYS A 99 -9.76 17.16 -5.25
N THR A 100 -10.31 18.10 -6.02
CA THR A 100 -9.61 19.31 -6.45
C THR A 100 -9.93 20.49 -5.53
N ASN A 101 -9.25 21.62 -5.74
CA ASN A 101 -9.61 22.93 -5.18
C ASN A 101 -10.93 23.51 -5.76
N VAL A 102 -11.49 22.94 -6.83
CA VAL A 102 -12.77 23.37 -7.42
C VAL A 102 -13.90 22.45 -6.93
N THR A 103 -14.92 23.05 -6.31
CA THR A 103 -16.10 22.32 -5.83
C THR A 103 -16.74 21.51 -6.95
N ASP A 104 -17.15 20.28 -6.63
CA ASP A 104 -17.77 19.33 -7.55
C ASP A 104 -16.88 18.82 -8.71
N LEU A 105 -15.62 19.28 -8.84
CA LEU A 105 -14.64 18.74 -9.77
C LEU A 105 -13.69 17.76 -9.07
N GLY A 106 -13.47 16.61 -9.70
CA GLY A 106 -12.49 15.61 -9.27
C GLY A 106 -11.65 15.11 -10.43
N ILE A 107 -10.51 14.48 -10.12
CA ILE A 107 -9.65 13.82 -11.10
C ILE A 107 -9.67 12.32 -10.84
N ARG A 108 -10.41 11.58 -11.66
CA ARG A 108 -10.50 10.11 -11.56
C ARG A 108 -9.22 9.48 -12.09
N LEU A 109 -8.64 8.60 -11.28
CA LEU A 109 -7.53 7.77 -11.70
C LEU A 109 -8.04 6.44 -12.25
N LEU A 110 -7.42 5.99 -13.33
CA LEU A 110 -7.67 4.72 -13.96
C LEU A 110 -6.38 3.89 -13.96
N ARG A 111 -6.53 2.60 -13.74
CA ARG A 111 -5.51 1.56 -13.89
C ARG A 111 -5.97 0.60 -14.96
N ASP A 112 -5.22 0.54 -16.05
CA ASP A 112 -5.55 -0.28 -17.23
C ASP A 112 -6.98 -0.03 -17.73
N GLY A 113 -7.41 1.25 -17.74
CA GLY A 113 -8.75 1.68 -18.16
C GLY A 113 -9.88 1.44 -17.14
N LYS A 114 -9.59 0.89 -15.95
CA LYS A 114 -10.57 0.69 -14.87
C LYS A 114 -10.33 1.66 -13.73
N ALA A 115 -11.38 2.04 -13.01
CA ALA A 115 -11.24 2.90 -11.83
C ALA A 115 -10.18 2.38 -10.85
N PHE A 116 -9.19 3.21 -10.53
CA PHE A 116 -8.18 2.93 -9.52
C PHE A 116 -8.61 3.59 -8.22
N GLU A 117 -9.29 2.83 -7.37
CA GLU A 117 -9.75 3.35 -6.07
C GLU A 117 -8.58 3.83 -5.21
N LEU A 118 -8.73 5.04 -4.67
CA LEU A 118 -7.72 5.68 -3.85
C LEU A 118 -7.59 4.98 -2.50
N ASN A 119 -6.39 5.06 -1.92
CA ASN A 119 -6.06 4.52 -0.59
C ASN A 119 -6.24 3.00 -0.48
N LYS A 120 -6.27 2.28 -1.61
CA LYS A 120 -6.34 0.81 -1.66
C LYS A 120 -5.12 0.24 -2.39
N PRO A 121 -4.34 -0.65 -1.76
CA PRO A 121 -3.20 -1.27 -2.41
C PRO A 121 -3.66 -2.25 -3.48
N VAL A 122 -2.91 -2.29 -4.58
CA VAL A 122 -3.08 -3.29 -5.63
C VAL A 122 -1.77 -3.96 -5.97
N ASP A 123 -1.79 -5.28 -6.14
CA ASP A 123 -0.59 -6.02 -6.53
C ASP A 123 -0.13 -5.61 -7.93
N ILE A 124 1.18 -5.44 -8.09
CA ILE A 124 1.87 -5.16 -9.33
C ILE A 124 3.14 -6.00 -9.46
N THR A 125 3.64 -6.09 -10.69
CA THR A 125 4.92 -6.71 -11.03
C THR A 125 5.82 -5.67 -11.70
N LEU A 126 7.06 -5.51 -11.22
CA LEU A 126 7.97 -4.46 -11.68
C LEU A 126 8.29 -4.49 -13.17
N ASN A 127 8.30 -5.67 -13.79
CA ASN A 127 8.57 -5.85 -15.22
C ASN A 127 7.34 -5.58 -16.11
N SER A 128 6.16 -5.42 -15.51
CA SER A 128 4.92 -5.10 -16.20
C SER A 128 4.06 -4.20 -15.31
N PRO A 129 4.51 -2.97 -15.01
CA PRO A 129 3.75 -2.03 -14.21
C PRO A 129 2.46 -1.64 -14.95
N PRO A 130 1.34 -1.42 -14.24
CA PRO A 130 0.07 -1.12 -14.88
C PRO A 130 0.08 0.26 -15.54
N ARG A 131 -0.72 0.45 -16.60
CA ARG A 131 -0.91 1.78 -17.18
C ARG A 131 -1.78 2.60 -16.24
N LEU A 132 -1.32 3.79 -15.89
CA LEU A 132 -2.10 4.76 -15.12
C LEU A 132 -2.55 5.92 -16.01
N GLU A 133 -3.80 6.34 -15.82
CA GLU A 133 -4.42 7.43 -16.58
C GLU A 133 -5.25 8.29 -15.63
N ALA A 134 -5.44 9.56 -15.96
CA ALA A 134 -6.21 10.50 -15.16
C ALA A 134 -7.23 11.22 -16.05
N VAL A 135 -8.45 11.41 -15.55
CA VAL A 135 -9.54 12.05 -16.31
C VAL A 135 -10.38 12.96 -15.41
N PRO A 136 -10.73 14.18 -15.84
CA PRO A 136 -11.61 15.05 -15.08
C PRO A 136 -13.02 14.46 -15.00
N VAL A 137 -13.60 14.47 -13.81
CA VAL A 137 -14.97 14.04 -13.52
C VAL A 137 -15.68 15.12 -12.71
N LYS A 138 -17.01 15.18 -12.81
CA LYS A 138 -17.82 16.08 -12.00
C LYS A 138 -18.91 15.35 -11.25
N ARG A 139 -19.34 15.90 -10.12
CA ARG A 139 -20.47 15.37 -9.36
C ARG A 139 -21.71 15.28 -10.27
N PRO A 140 -22.43 14.15 -10.32
CA PRO A 140 -23.65 14.04 -11.10
C PRO A 140 -24.66 15.15 -10.76
N GLY A 141 -25.25 15.76 -11.79
CA GLY A 141 -26.21 16.87 -11.64
C GLY A 141 -25.60 18.22 -11.25
N SER A 142 -24.28 18.33 -11.04
CA SER A 142 -23.62 19.62 -10.76
C SER A 142 -23.28 20.40 -12.03
N ALA A 143 -23.15 21.72 -11.85
CA ALA A 143 -22.53 22.64 -12.80
C ALA A 143 -21.18 23.09 -12.22
N LEU A 144 -20.12 22.98 -13.01
CA LEU A 144 -18.79 23.42 -12.61
C LEU A 144 -18.63 24.93 -12.84
N SER A 145 -17.87 25.57 -11.95
CA SER A 145 -17.43 26.94 -12.14
C SER A 145 -16.11 26.98 -12.91
N GLU A 146 -15.89 28.06 -13.66
CA GLU A 146 -14.60 28.31 -14.32
C GLU A 146 -13.51 28.64 -13.31
N GLY A 147 -12.28 28.22 -13.59
CA GLY A 147 -11.12 28.51 -12.75
C GLY A 147 -9.98 27.51 -12.95
N THR A 148 -8.81 27.86 -12.43
CA THR A 148 -7.67 26.94 -12.33
C THR A 148 -7.97 25.86 -11.31
N PHE A 149 -7.71 24.61 -11.67
CA PHE A 149 -7.83 23.49 -10.75
C PHE A 149 -6.51 22.74 -10.57
N GLU A 150 -6.33 22.16 -9.40
CA GLU A 150 -5.21 21.30 -9.03
C GLU A 150 -5.68 20.19 -8.09
N ALA A 151 -4.96 19.07 -8.10
CA ALA A 151 -5.11 17.98 -7.15
C ALA A 151 -3.74 17.33 -6.92
N THR A 152 -3.50 16.87 -5.70
CA THR A 152 -2.24 16.24 -5.30
C THR A 152 -2.52 14.88 -4.68
N ALA A 153 -1.64 13.92 -4.95
CA ALA A 153 -1.66 12.59 -4.37
C ALA A 153 -0.24 12.04 -4.23
N THR A 154 -0.06 11.01 -3.42
CA THR A 154 1.19 10.26 -3.31
C THR A 154 1.03 8.92 -4.02
N LEU A 155 1.86 8.65 -5.01
CA LEU A 155 2.00 7.31 -5.57
C LEU A 155 3.00 6.53 -4.71
N LEU A 156 2.55 5.45 -4.08
CA LEU A 156 3.33 4.64 -3.15
C LEU A 156 3.49 3.22 -3.70
N ALA A 157 4.73 2.75 -3.79
CA ALA A 157 5.05 1.36 -4.09
C ALA A 157 5.66 0.68 -2.85
N VAL A 158 5.14 -0.48 -2.45
CA VAL A 158 5.57 -1.23 -1.25
C VAL A 158 5.89 -2.67 -1.61
N TYR A 159 7.03 -3.18 -1.17
CA TYR A 159 7.40 -4.60 -1.31
C TYR A 159 6.51 -5.51 -0.46
N GLN A 160 6.21 -6.71 -0.99
CA GLN A 160 5.52 -7.79 -0.28
C GLN A 160 6.47 -8.92 0.11
#